data_AF-A0A8H7C4U1-F1
#
_entry.id   AF-A0A8H7C4U1-F1
#
_cell.length_a   1.000
_cell.length_b   1.000
_cell.length_c   1.000
_cell.angle_alpha   90.00
_cell.angle_beta   90.00
_cell.angle_gamma   90.00
#
_symmetry.space_group_name_H-M   'P 1'
#
loop_
_entity.id
_entity.type
_entity.pdbx_description
1 polymer ?
#
loop_
_entity_poly.entity_id
_entity_poly.type
_entity_poly.pdbx_seq_one_letter_code
_entity_poly.pdbx_strand_id
1 'polypeptide(L)'
;MSMTRVNKSDRPSLISLSTEVLCQILLHLDDPSILAARQTNRTLYFASKSRHLWCQIINRLQMSHGVPAPEDEIDAYTVEELEKWGFRRNRAQALWAGISKNRFRTRIVNLPDCPINSSCYCKLIPGVRWLLVGYSNATMYIIDLEDVSLTSHLLCDPGEFYKKLCETGNITYNFWVNPSKSRLSLRIAGCVTESFSDARTFVYQVDLVGHGSAATLIARPYAYFPNCDDGEGPAAAGQLQVYDYYAKVVEGGEDQPMSSDSNPIICNLSGSFFNAINFVHDDTFVVLGTSPDAVYVLEINPITRSITLLHTIIIETSSDCDLWWSDIVGFPGSSESRMVFLGYNPTFLRGIVIPHHKNIPATKVEFAEVQSDWNRTPNLTALGPSVSLFFQSDWLQDVGLFRIFGQSWDISHPNQLADYFSVDYESMNGGFELASFDQNIGRVAYIVYDGSTARISVVDLV
;
A
#
# COMPACT_ATOMS: atom_id res chain seq x y z
N MET A 1 -63.87 -31.95 28.75
CA MET A 1 -62.89 -31.18 27.94
C MET A 1 -61.63 -31.01 28.76
N SER A 2 -60.65 -31.89 28.55
CA SER A 2 -59.33 -31.83 29.18
C SER A 2 -58.45 -30.92 28.33
N MET A 3 -58.01 -29.79 28.88
CA MET A 3 -57.00 -28.94 28.26
C MET A 3 -55.64 -29.62 28.41
N THR A 4 -55.17 -30.25 27.34
CA THR A 4 -53.79 -30.70 27.20
C THR A 4 -52.87 -29.48 27.28
N ARG A 5 -52.14 -29.35 28.38
CA ARG A 5 -50.98 -28.45 28.50
C ARG A 5 -49.95 -28.88 27.45
N VAL A 6 -49.77 -28.07 26.43
CA VAL A 6 -48.60 -28.16 25.54
C VAL A 6 -47.37 -27.81 26.39
N ASN A 7 -46.53 -28.79 26.68
CA ASN A 7 -45.25 -28.56 27.37
C ASN A 7 -44.40 -27.60 26.55
N LYS A 8 -43.97 -26.51 27.18
CA LYS A 8 -43.29 -25.37 26.55
C LYS A 8 -41.78 -25.58 26.38
N SER A 9 -41.28 -26.82 26.25
CA SER A 9 -39.84 -27.10 26.43
C SER A 9 -39.13 -27.93 25.37
N ASP A 10 -39.58 -27.92 24.11
CA ASP A 10 -38.85 -28.59 23.02
C ASP A 10 -38.25 -27.62 21.99
N ARG A 11 -37.95 -26.37 22.41
CA ARG A 11 -37.06 -25.53 21.59
C ARG A 11 -35.62 -25.88 21.95
N PRO A 12 -34.81 -26.39 21.00
CA PRO A 12 -33.40 -26.63 21.25
C PRO A 12 -32.78 -25.33 21.73
N SER A 13 -32.14 -25.40 22.90
CA SER A 13 -31.51 -24.24 23.51
C SER A 13 -30.27 -23.89 22.69
N LEU A 14 -30.01 -22.61 22.44
CA LEU A 14 -28.80 -22.19 21.72
C LEU A 14 -27.53 -22.77 22.35
N ILE A 15 -27.52 -22.89 23.69
CA ILE A 15 -26.39 -23.43 24.46
C ILE A 15 -26.21 -24.95 24.35
N SER A 16 -27.20 -25.70 23.80
CA SER A 16 -27.06 -27.14 23.56
C SER A 16 -26.47 -27.47 22.19
N LEU A 17 -26.19 -26.46 21.36
CA LEU A 17 -25.53 -26.63 20.07
C LEU A 17 -24.03 -26.91 20.27
N SER A 18 -23.41 -27.58 19.30
CA SER A 18 -21.97 -27.80 19.31
C SER A 18 -21.21 -26.49 19.12
N THR A 19 -19.95 -26.45 19.55
CA THR A 19 -19.10 -25.26 19.42
C THR A 19 -18.93 -24.84 17.95
N GLU A 20 -18.89 -25.80 17.02
CA GLU A 20 -18.79 -25.54 15.57
C GLU A 20 -20.03 -24.80 15.06
N VAL A 21 -21.23 -25.27 15.42
CA VAL A 21 -22.49 -24.63 15.03
C VAL A 21 -22.59 -23.24 15.65
N LEU A 22 -22.17 -23.09 16.91
CA LEU A 22 -22.11 -21.79 17.56
C LEU A 22 -21.12 -20.84 16.87
N CYS A 23 -19.95 -21.33 16.42
CA CYS A 23 -19.01 -20.52 15.64
C CYS A 23 -19.66 -20.05 14.33
N GLN A 24 -20.38 -20.93 13.62
CA GLN A 24 -21.11 -20.53 12.40
C GLN A 24 -22.16 -19.45 12.67
N ILE A 25 -22.88 -19.53 13.80
CA ILE A 25 -23.83 -18.48 14.18
C ILE A 25 -23.10 -17.17 14.50
N LEU A 26 -22.01 -17.24 15.26
CA LEU A 26 -21.22 -16.06 15.64
C LEU A 26 -20.57 -15.38 14.44
N LEU A 27 -20.24 -16.11 13.37
CA LEU A 27 -19.71 -15.54 12.14
C LEU A 27 -20.65 -14.51 11.51
N HIS A 28 -21.96 -14.64 11.70
CA HIS A 28 -22.94 -13.70 11.16
C HIS A 28 -23.20 -12.48 12.04
N LEU A 29 -22.52 -12.37 13.18
CA LEU A 29 -22.64 -11.25 14.10
C LEU A 29 -21.59 -10.17 13.81
N ASP A 30 -21.94 -8.93 14.12
CA ASP A 30 -20.99 -7.83 14.15
C ASP A 30 -20.12 -7.88 15.42
N ASP A 31 -19.05 -7.09 15.43
CA ASP A 31 -18.08 -7.07 16.52
C ASP A 31 -18.71 -6.81 17.90
N PRO A 32 -19.60 -5.81 18.09
CA PRO A 32 -20.30 -5.60 19.35
C PRO A 32 -21.16 -6.81 19.76
N SER A 33 -21.84 -7.47 18.83
CA SER A 33 -22.68 -8.63 19.13
C SER A 33 -21.87 -9.86 19.52
N ILE A 34 -20.69 -10.07 18.92
CA ILE A 34 -19.75 -11.13 19.36
C ILE A 34 -19.31 -10.87 20.81
N LEU A 35 -18.97 -9.62 21.13
CA LEU A 35 -18.58 -9.23 22.50
C LEU A 35 -19.74 -9.37 23.49
N ALA A 36 -20.96 -9.02 23.09
CA ALA A 36 -22.16 -9.21 23.90
C ALA A 36 -22.44 -10.70 24.14
N ALA A 37 -22.37 -11.53 23.09
CA ALA A 37 -22.56 -12.99 23.19
C ALA A 37 -21.59 -13.62 24.20
N ARG A 38 -20.32 -13.19 24.19
CA ARG A 38 -19.30 -13.63 25.15
C ARG A 38 -19.69 -13.36 26.61
N GLN A 39 -20.38 -12.26 26.88
CA GLN A 39 -20.80 -11.88 28.24
C GLN A 39 -22.04 -12.64 28.71
N THR A 40 -22.77 -13.31 27.82
CA THR A 40 -24.03 -13.98 28.18
C THR A 40 -23.83 -15.32 28.90
N ASN A 41 -22.93 -16.19 28.43
CA ASN A 41 -22.65 -17.48 29.05
C ASN A 41 -21.29 -18.06 28.64
N ARG A 42 -20.85 -19.08 29.39
CA ARG A 42 -19.55 -19.75 29.22
C ARG A 42 -19.39 -20.47 27.87
N THR A 43 -20.45 -21.07 27.33
CA THR A 43 -20.39 -21.77 26.04
C THR A 43 -20.16 -20.79 24.89
N LEU A 44 -20.89 -19.67 24.88
CA LEU A 44 -20.70 -18.58 23.92
C LEU A 44 -19.37 -17.86 24.13
N TYR A 45 -18.90 -17.74 25.37
CA TYR A 45 -17.54 -17.27 25.65
C TYR A 45 -16.51 -18.15 24.92
N PHE A 46 -16.55 -19.47 25.10
CA PHE A 46 -15.60 -20.38 24.45
C PHE A 46 -15.73 -20.40 22.93
N ALA A 47 -16.95 -20.39 22.39
CA ALA A 47 -17.16 -20.29 20.95
C ALA A 47 -16.59 -18.97 20.37
N SER A 48 -16.80 -17.83 21.05
CA SER A 48 -16.26 -16.52 20.67
C SER A 48 -14.73 -16.41 20.80
N LYS A 49 -14.12 -17.34 21.53
CA LYS A 49 -12.68 -17.48 21.74
C LYS A 49 -12.13 -18.70 21.00
N SER A 50 -12.87 -19.24 20.04
CA SER A 50 -12.38 -20.32 19.21
C SER A 50 -11.43 -19.79 18.15
N ARG A 51 -10.27 -20.44 17.99
CA ARG A 51 -9.35 -20.20 16.88
C ARG A 51 -10.07 -20.32 15.53
N HIS A 52 -10.93 -21.32 15.40
CA HIS A 52 -11.68 -21.61 14.16
C HIS A 52 -12.55 -20.42 13.73
N LEU A 53 -13.26 -19.80 14.67
CA LEU A 53 -14.07 -18.61 14.40
C LEU A 53 -13.22 -17.48 13.83
N TRP A 54 -12.09 -17.17 14.47
CA TRP A 54 -11.24 -16.07 14.03
C TRP A 54 -10.55 -16.34 12.70
N CYS A 55 -10.07 -17.56 12.44
CA CYS A 55 -9.58 -17.92 11.10
C CYS A 55 -10.66 -17.74 10.02
N GLN A 56 -11.91 -18.09 10.30
CA GLN A 56 -13.02 -17.88 9.36
C GLN A 56 -13.36 -16.40 9.14
N ILE A 57 -13.33 -15.57 10.19
CA ILE A 57 -13.49 -14.11 10.07
C ILE A 57 -12.38 -13.52 9.19
N ILE A 58 -11.14 -13.93 9.41
CA ILE A 58 -9.97 -13.48 8.63
C ILE A 58 -10.13 -13.88 7.16
N ASN A 59 -10.42 -15.15 6.89
CA ASN A 59 -10.64 -15.62 5.52
C ASN A 59 -11.78 -14.85 4.83
N ARG A 60 -12.86 -14.53 5.54
CA ARG A 60 -13.95 -13.69 5.01
C ARG A 60 -13.46 -12.28 4.69
N LEU A 61 -12.69 -11.65 5.58
CA LEU A 61 -12.11 -10.32 5.34
C LEU A 61 -11.22 -10.31 4.08
N GLN A 62 -10.40 -11.35 3.90
CA GLN A 62 -9.55 -11.48 2.72
C GLN A 62 -10.39 -11.64 1.44
N MET A 63 -11.37 -12.55 1.46
CA MET A 63 -12.17 -12.88 0.27
C MET A 63 -13.18 -11.80 -0.11
N SER A 64 -13.83 -11.17 0.87
CA SER A 64 -14.93 -10.23 0.64
C SER A 64 -14.48 -8.77 0.57
N HIS A 65 -13.40 -8.41 1.26
CA HIS A 65 -12.95 -7.01 1.39
C HIS A 65 -11.53 -6.78 0.88
N GLY A 66 -10.88 -7.82 0.32
CA GLY A 66 -9.54 -7.65 -0.21
C GLY A 66 -8.46 -7.41 0.83
N VAL A 67 -8.78 -7.65 2.11
CA VAL A 67 -7.85 -7.36 3.19
C VAL A 67 -6.62 -8.27 3.05
N PRO A 68 -5.39 -7.75 3.12
CA PRO A 68 -4.19 -8.57 3.04
C PRO A 68 -4.17 -9.65 4.13
N ALA A 69 -3.46 -10.75 3.84
CA ALA A 69 -3.19 -11.77 4.86
C ALA A 69 -2.48 -11.20 6.09
N PRO A 70 -2.59 -11.88 7.25
CA PRO A 70 -1.76 -11.56 8.40
C PRO A 70 -0.27 -11.52 8.04
N GLU A 71 0.48 -10.76 8.83
CA GLU A 71 1.91 -10.51 8.60
C GLU A 71 2.75 -11.78 8.80
N ASP A 72 2.24 -12.76 9.51
CA ASP A 72 2.86 -14.06 9.73
C ASP A 72 1.92 -15.20 9.31
N GLU A 73 2.41 -16.44 9.38
CA GLU A 73 1.57 -17.61 9.16
C GLU A 73 0.43 -17.63 10.17
N ILE A 74 -0.81 -17.83 9.71
CA ILE A 74 -1.99 -17.80 10.58
C ILE A 74 -1.83 -18.74 11.79
N ASP A 75 -1.16 -19.88 11.59
CA ASP A 75 -0.83 -20.90 12.60
C ASP A 75 0.17 -20.50 13.66
N ALA A 76 0.96 -19.45 13.43
CA ALA A 76 1.85 -18.87 14.42
C ALA A 76 1.13 -17.94 15.40
N TYR A 77 -0.06 -17.42 15.07
CA TYR A 77 -0.79 -16.50 15.94
C TYR A 77 -1.50 -17.23 17.07
N THR A 78 -1.50 -16.64 18.26
CA THR A 78 -2.42 -17.00 19.34
C THR A 78 -3.85 -16.59 18.99
N VAL A 79 -4.84 -17.16 19.69
CA VAL A 79 -6.25 -16.79 19.49
C VAL A 79 -6.47 -15.31 19.77
N GLU A 80 -5.81 -14.78 20.81
CA GLU A 80 -5.89 -13.38 21.21
C GLU A 80 -5.34 -12.45 20.12
N GLU A 81 -4.25 -12.83 19.45
CA GLU A 81 -3.70 -12.04 18.36
C GLU A 81 -4.59 -12.11 17.11
N LEU A 82 -5.13 -13.28 16.75
CA LEU A 82 -6.10 -13.42 15.65
C LEU A 82 -7.36 -12.58 15.90
N GLU A 83 -7.86 -12.62 17.14
CA GLU A 83 -8.99 -11.80 17.58
C GLU A 83 -8.71 -10.31 17.42
N LYS A 84 -7.57 -9.86 17.95
CA LYS A 84 -7.13 -8.45 17.82
C LYS A 84 -6.97 -8.05 16.35
N TRP A 85 -6.42 -8.94 15.52
CA TRP A 85 -6.24 -8.74 14.10
C TRP A 85 -7.59 -8.58 13.38
N GLY A 86 -8.54 -9.48 13.63
CA GLY A 86 -9.87 -9.50 13.01
C GLY A 86 -10.71 -8.29 13.41
N PHE A 87 -10.79 -8.00 14.71
CA PHE A 87 -11.56 -6.86 15.23
C PHE A 87 -11.12 -5.52 14.63
N ARG A 88 -9.80 -5.29 14.51
CA ARG A 88 -9.29 -4.03 13.94
C ARG A 88 -9.75 -3.81 12.51
N ARG A 89 -9.76 -4.88 11.71
CA ARG A 89 -10.12 -4.81 10.29
C ARG A 89 -11.62 -4.75 10.08
N ASN A 90 -12.40 -5.56 10.80
CA ASN A 90 -13.87 -5.44 10.80
C ASN A 90 -14.32 -4.03 11.19
N ARG A 91 -13.68 -3.44 12.19
CA ARG A 91 -13.97 -2.08 12.64
C ARG A 91 -13.68 -1.02 11.57
N ALA A 92 -12.54 -1.13 10.89
CA ALA A 92 -12.24 -0.27 9.75
C ALA A 92 -13.29 -0.42 8.65
N GLN A 93 -13.68 -1.66 8.31
CA GLN A 93 -14.76 -1.90 7.34
C GLN A 93 -16.10 -1.30 7.78
N ALA A 94 -16.47 -1.42 9.06
CA ALA A 94 -17.69 -0.83 9.61
C ALA A 94 -17.65 0.71 9.60
N LEU A 95 -16.47 1.30 9.82
CA LEU A 95 -16.24 2.74 9.68
C LEU A 95 -16.47 3.18 8.23
N TRP A 96 -15.90 2.45 7.27
CA TRP A 96 -16.06 2.72 5.84
C TRP A 96 -17.47 2.46 5.32
N ALA A 97 -18.25 1.63 6.00
CA ALA A 97 -19.65 1.45 5.69
C ALA A 97 -20.56 2.52 6.34
N GLY A 98 -20.01 3.49 7.06
CA GLY A 98 -20.78 4.50 7.79
C GLY A 98 -21.58 3.95 8.98
N ILE A 99 -21.29 2.73 9.42
CA ILE A 99 -22.00 2.04 10.51
C ILE A 99 -21.48 2.51 11.88
N SER A 100 -20.17 2.81 11.97
CA SER A 100 -19.52 3.25 13.20
C SER A 100 -19.32 4.77 13.23
N LYS A 101 -19.37 5.36 14.42
CA LYS A 101 -18.95 6.75 14.64
C LYS A 101 -17.42 6.82 14.68
N ASN A 102 -16.87 7.84 14.02
CA ASN A 102 -15.44 8.12 14.04
C ASN A 102 -14.99 8.47 15.46
N ARG A 103 -13.99 7.77 15.99
CA ARG A 103 -13.12 8.32 17.03
C ARG A 103 -11.70 8.25 16.53
N PHE A 104 -10.93 9.28 16.82
CA PHE A 104 -9.54 9.36 16.41
C PHE A 104 -8.68 9.10 17.64
N ARG A 105 -7.63 8.29 17.47
CA ARG A 105 -6.58 8.15 18.47
C ARG A 105 -5.26 8.55 17.85
N THR A 106 -4.82 9.75 18.18
CA THR A 106 -3.54 10.32 17.75
C THR A 106 -2.41 9.88 18.65
N ARG A 107 -1.29 9.49 18.04
CA ARG A 107 -0.03 9.13 18.69
C ARG A 107 1.10 9.86 17.98
N ILE A 108 1.97 10.50 18.76
CA ILE A 108 3.13 11.20 18.22
C ILE A 108 4.30 10.22 18.23
N VAL A 109 4.93 10.08 17.06
CA VAL A 109 6.15 9.30 16.86
C VAL A 109 7.31 10.28 16.83
N ASN A 110 8.22 10.15 17.79
CA ASN A 110 9.42 10.95 17.82
C ASN A 110 10.42 10.38 16.82
N LEU A 111 10.72 11.15 15.78
CA LEU A 111 11.81 10.81 14.87
C LEU A 111 13.15 11.07 15.56
N PRO A 112 14.18 10.23 15.34
CA PRO A 112 15.54 10.61 15.64
C PRO A 112 15.87 11.91 14.88
N ASP A 113 16.63 12.80 15.54
CA ASP A 113 16.87 14.21 15.19
C ASP A 113 16.98 14.44 13.67
N CYS A 114 15.83 14.74 13.04
CA CYS A 114 15.72 15.04 11.63
C CYS A 114 15.74 16.56 11.46
N PRO A 115 16.73 17.16 10.79
CA PRO A 115 16.67 18.57 10.44
C PRO A 115 15.40 18.87 9.64
N ILE A 116 14.73 20.01 9.87
CA ILE A 116 13.49 20.41 9.15
C ILE A 116 13.68 20.38 7.64
N ASN A 117 14.90 20.65 7.19
CA ASN A 117 15.22 20.80 5.77
C ASN A 117 15.47 19.46 5.06
N SER A 118 15.45 18.33 5.77
CA SER A 118 15.47 17.02 5.13
C SER A 118 14.04 16.52 4.95
N SER A 119 13.63 16.33 3.70
CA SER A 119 12.45 15.55 3.39
C SER A 119 12.59 14.17 4.03
N CYS A 120 11.60 13.76 4.80
CA CYS A 120 11.50 12.40 5.31
C CYS A 120 10.41 11.67 4.52
N TYR A 121 10.75 10.47 4.06
CA TYR A 121 9.80 9.58 3.43
C TYR A 121 9.15 8.71 4.51
N CYS A 122 7.85 8.52 4.46
CA CYS A 122 7.14 7.69 5.42
C CYS A 122 6.21 6.69 4.72
N LYS A 123 6.18 5.44 5.17
CA LYS A 123 5.24 4.43 4.62
C LYS A 123 4.80 3.47 5.70
N LEU A 124 3.49 3.27 5.81
CA LEU A 124 2.92 2.19 6.61
C LEU A 124 3.07 0.89 5.83
N ILE A 125 3.69 -0.11 6.45
CA ILE A 125 3.81 -1.45 5.88
C ILE A 125 2.45 -2.14 5.97
N PRO A 126 2.00 -2.91 4.97
CA PRO A 126 0.78 -3.72 5.06
C PRO A 126 0.72 -4.54 6.34
N GLY A 127 -0.46 -4.53 6.97
CA GLY A 127 -0.63 -5.04 8.34
C GLY A 127 -0.40 -3.99 9.43
N VAL A 128 0.29 -2.92 9.05
CA VAL A 128 0.29 -1.57 9.61
C VAL A 128 0.87 -1.46 11.00
N ARG A 129 1.41 -2.56 11.52
CA ARG A 129 2.23 -2.57 12.72
C ARG A 129 3.47 -1.72 12.55
N TRP A 130 4.10 -1.72 11.38
CA TRP A 130 5.36 -1.01 11.18
C TRP A 130 5.20 0.23 10.33
N LEU A 131 5.84 1.31 10.76
CA LEU A 131 6.05 2.52 10.00
C LEU A 131 7.51 2.57 9.55
N LEU A 132 7.74 2.68 8.25
CA LEU A 132 9.05 2.97 7.69
C LEU A 132 9.25 4.47 7.57
N VAL A 133 10.46 4.92 7.91
CA VAL A 133 10.88 6.30 7.79
C VAL A 133 12.24 6.33 7.10
N GLY A 134 12.25 6.88 5.88
CA GLY A 134 13.47 7.12 5.10
C GLY A 134 13.94 8.55 5.24
N TYR A 135 15.24 8.73 5.35
CA TYR A 135 15.89 10.03 5.51
C TYR A 135 16.63 10.42 4.23
N SER A 136 16.99 11.71 4.14
CA SER A 136 17.76 12.28 3.03
C SER A 136 19.20 11.76 2.93
N ASN A 137 19.72 11.09 3.96
CA ASN A 137 21.01 10.40 3.94
C ASN A 137 20.90 8.93 3.48
N ALA A 138 19.78 8.57 2.87
CA ALA A 138 19.46 7.23 2.37
C ALA A 138 19.16 6.18 3.45
N THR A 139 19.41 6.48 4.73
CA THR A 139 19.13 5.54 5.82
C THR A 139 17.63 5.39 6.03
N MET A 140 17.21 4.16 6.32
CA MET A 140 15.82 3.86 6.63
C MET A 140 15.69 3.25 8.01
N TYR A 141 14.69 3.72 8.73
CA TYR A 141 14.32 3.25 10.05
C TYR A 141 12.95 2.61 10.00
N ILE A 142 12.73 1.71 10.96
CA ILE A 142 11.45 1.09 11.23
C ILE A 142 11.00 1.43 12.65
N ILE A 143 9.72 1.71 12.81
CA ILE A 143 9.08 1.93 14.10
C ILE A 143 7.95 0.92 14.25
N ASP A 144 7.96 0.16 15.34
CA ASP A 144 6.85 -0.71 15.71
C ASP A 144 5.76 0.12 16.40
N LEU A 145 4.66 0.36 15.70
CA LEU A 145 3.49 1.08 16.17
C LEU A 145 2.64 0.26 17.15
N GLU A 146 2.99 -0.98 17.46
CA GLU A 146 2.38 -1.74 18.56
C GLU A 146 3.24 -1.70 19.83
N ASP A 147 4.49 -1.23 19.74
CA ASP A 147 5.35 -0.97 20.89
C ASP A 147 4.89 0.32 21.60
N VAL A 148 4.90 0.28 22.93
CA VAL A 148 4.55 1.43 23.78
C VAL A 148 5.62 2.52 23.70
N SER A 149 6.88 2.13 23.49
CA SER A 149 8.02 3.03 23.43
C SER A 149 8.12 3.79 22.11
N LEU A 150 7.52 3.26 21.03
CA LEU A 150 7.59 3.80 19.67
C LEU A 150 9.02 4.11 19.22
N THR A 151 9.99 3.30 19.66
CA THR A 151 11.40 3.48 19.30
C THR A 151 11.64 3.14 17.85
N SER A 152 12.48 3.95 17.20
CA SER A 152 12.97 3.68 15.86
C SER A 152 14.18 2.74 15.92
N HIS A 153 14.27 1.85 14.93
CA HIS A 153 15.39 0.94 14.74
C HIS A 153 15.91 1.12 13.32
N LEU A 154 17.23 1.19 13.15
CA LEU A 154 17.84 1.22 11.82
C LEU A 154 17.47 -0.08 11.08
N LEU A 155 16.79 0.06 9.96
CA LEU A 155 16.41 -1.06 9.10
C LEU A 155 17.49 -1.33 8.06
N CYS A 156 17.94 -0.29 7.35
CA CYS A 156 19.06 -0.38 6.42
C CYS A 156 19.82 0.93 6.26
N ASP A 157 21.10 0.80 5.90
CA ASP A 157 22.01 1.89 5.59
C ASP A 157 22.62 1.66 4.19
N PRO A 158 22.24 2.43 3.17
CA PRO A 158 22.80 2.33 1.83
C PRO A 158 24.31 2.60 1.75
N GLY A 159 24.91 3.19 2.80
CA GLY A 159 26.36 3.25 2.97
C GLY A 159 27.04 1.87 2.93
N GLU A 160 26.29 0.79 3.19
CA GLU A 160 26.74 -0.60 2.98
C GLU A 160 27.06 -0.91 1.51
N PHE A 161 26.34 -0.32 0.56
CA PHE A 161 26.62 -0.44 -0.87
C PHE A 161 27.73 0.51 -1.30
N TYR A 162 27.60 1.78 -0.92
CA TYR A 162 28.52 2.82 -1.34
C TYR A 162 28.56 3.97 -0.33
N LYS A 163 29.71 4.13 0.34
CA LYS A 163 29.87 5.09 1.46
C LYS A 163 29.52 6.54 1.12
N LYS A 164 29.68 6.98 -0.13
CA LYS A 164 29.38 8.36 -0.51
C LYS A 164 27.89 8.60 -0.84
N LEU A 165 27.03 7.57 -0.87
CA LEU A 165 25.59 7.74 -1.08
C LEU A 165 24.95 8.66 -0.03
N CYS A 166 25.57 8.79 1.15
CA CYS A 166 25.02 9.50 2.29
C CYS A 166 25.35 11.00 2.31
N GLU A 167 26.12 11.51 1.35
CA GLU A 167 26.71 12.86 1.45
C GLU A 167 25.85 13.96 0.83
N THR A 168 25.15 13.71 -0.28
CA THR A 168 24.26 14.69 -0.94
C THR A 168 23.27 13.98 -1.86
N GLY A 169 22.00 14.39 -1.91
CA GLY A 169 21.06 13.92 -2.95
C GLY A 169 19.59 13.96 -2.52
N ASN A 170 18.70 14.06 -3.52
CA ASN A 170 17.27 13.82 -3.32
C ASN A 170 17.02 12.32 -3.40
N ILE A 171 16.25 11.80 -2.43
CA ILE A 171 16.01 10.36 -2.32
C ILE A 171 14.53 10.08 -2.44
N THR A 172 14.20 9.11 -3.29
CA THR A 172 12.86 8.55 -3.40
C THR A 172 12.89 7.08 -2.99
N TYR A 173 11.82 6.62 -2.36
CA TYR A 173 11.67 5.23 -1.94
C TYR A 173 10.36 4.66 -2.46
N ASN A 174 10.41 3.38 -2.82
CA ASN A 174 9.27 2.61 -3.26
C ASN A 174 9.31 1.19 -2.70
N PHE A 175 8.13 0.59 -2.56
CA PHE A 175 7.94 -0.61 -1.77
C PHE A 175 7.13 -1.63 -2.52
N TRP A 176 7.47 -2.88 -2.29
CA TRP A 176 6.74 -4.01 -2.81
C TRP A 176 6.54 -5.06 -1.76
N VAL A 177 5.29 -5.38 -1.42
CA VAL A 177 5.02 -6.51 -0.55
C VAL A 177 4.77 -7.73 -1.40
N ASN A 178 5.42 -8.84 -1.06
CA ASN A 178 5.25 -10.13 -1.70
C ASN A 178 3.97 -10.82 -1.14
N PRO A 179 2.86 -10.86 -1.89
CA PRO A 179 1.64 -11.50 -1.42
C PRO A 179 1.73 -13.04 -1.46
N SER A 180 2.69 -13.60 -2.20
CA SER A 180 2.87 -15.04 -2.38
C SER A 180 3.63 -15.70 -1.23
N LYS A 181 4.22 -14.93 -0.32
CA LYS A 181 4.90 -15.44 0.87
C LYS A 181 3.89 -15.62 2.01
N SER A 182 4.02 -16.72 2.74
CA SER A 182 3.21 -16.99 3.94
C SER A 182 3.49 -16.03 5.09
N ARG A 183 4.63 -15.31 5.02
CA ARG A 183 5.09 -14.33 5.98
C ARG A 183 5.43 -13.04 5.25
N LEU A 184 5.26 -11.92 5.94
CA LEU A 184 5.56 -10.59 5.42
C LEU A 184 7.00 -10.55 4.91
N SER A 185 7.10 -10.28 3.62
CA SER A 185 8.34 -10.15 2.89
C SER A 185 8.12 -9.04 1.89
N LEU A 186 9.04 -8.08 1.84
CA LEU A 186 8.91 -6.91 0.99
C LEU A 186 10.25 -6.50 0.39
N ARG A 187 10.21 -5.77 -0.71
CA ARG A 187 11.37 -5.10 -1.28
C ARG A 187 11.25 -3.60 -1.09
N ILE A 188 12.39 -2.99 -0.83
CA ILE A 188 12.52 -1.54 -0.79
C ILE A 188 13.49 -1.15 -1.89
N ALA A 189 13.04 -0.35 -2.83
CA ALA A 189 13.90 0.33 -3.79
C ALA A 189 14.09 1.78 -3.33
N GLY A 190 15.33 2.21 -3.21
CA GLY A 190 15.67 3.61 -3.05
C GLY A 190 16.43 4.10 -4.27
N CYS A 191 16.12 5.32 -4.72
CA CYS A 191 16.91 6.01 -5.72
C CYS A 191 17.45 7.32 -5.14
N VAL A 192 18.77 7.49 -5.19
CA VAL A 192 19.47 8.72 -4.83
C VAL A 192 19.78 9.47 -6.11
N THR A 193 19.45 10.76 -6.15
CA THR A 193 19.72 11.66 -7.27
C THR A 193 20.54 12.86 -6.79
N GLU A 194 21.81 12.92 -7.18
CA GLU A 194 22.69 14.06 -6.89
C GLU A 194 22.53 15.15 -7.96
N SER A 195 22.35 14.73 -9.21
CA SER A 195 22.07 15.57 -10.37
C SER A 195 21.18 14.79 -11.35
N PHE A 196 20.64 15.47 -12.38
CA PHE A 196 19.81 14.79 -13.39
C PHE A 196 20.54 13.61 -14.06
N SER A 197 21.87 13.64 -14.15
CA SER A 197 22.67 12.59 -14.77
C SER A 197 23.28 11.59 -13.77
N ASP A 198 23.08 11.78 -12.46
CA ASP A 198 23.67 10.94 -11.41
C ASP A 198 22.60 10.37 -10.50
N ALA A 199 21.95 9.32 -11.01
CA ALA A 199 20.98 8.52 -10.30
C ALA A 199 21.59 7.17 -9.93
N ARG A 200 21.49 6.79 -8.66
CA ARG A 200 21.95 5.50 -8.15
C ARG A 200 20.78 4.79 -7.48
N THR A 201 20.54 3.55 -7.87
CA THR A 201 19.44 2.75 -7.33
C THR A 201 19.97 1.62 -6.47
N PHE A 202 19.37 1.43 -5.29
CA PHE A 202 19.62 0.28 -4.44
C PHE A 202 18.31 -0.41 -4.11
N VAL A 203 18.38 -1.72 -3.91
CA VAL A 203 17.24 -2.56 -3.54
C VAL A 203 17.62 -3.38 -2.32
N TYR A 204 16.75 -3.38 -1.31
CA TYR A 204 16.81 -4.26 -0.15
C TYR A 204 15.69 -5.28 -0.20
N GLN A 205 16.01 -6.51 0.18
CA GLN A 205 15.04 -7.53 0.55
C GLN A 205 14.80 -7.43 2.05
N VAL A 206 13.55 -7.31 2.46
CA VAL A 206 13.15 -7.14 3.86
C VAL A 206 12.21 -8.29 4.24
N ASP A 207 12.58 -9.03 5.27
CA ASP A 207 11.80 -10.17 5.74
C ASP A 207 11.42 -10.03 7.21
N LEU A 208 10.23 -10.53 7.55
CA LEU A 208 9.81 -10.69 8.93
C LEU A 208 10.60 -11.81 9.63
N VAL A 209 11.16 -11.50 10.79
CA VAL A 209 11.87 -12.43 11.67
C VAL A 209 11.28 -12.37 13.06
N GLY A 210 11.24 -13.51 13.77
CA GLY A 210 10.51 -13.64 15.04
C GLY A 210 9.00 -13.79 14.84
N HIS A 211 8.23 -13.75 15.92
CA HIS A 211 6.77 -13.98 15.91
C HIS A 211 6.07 -13.07 16.93
N GLY A 212 4.77 -12.82 16.71
CA GLY A 212 3.93 -12.05 17.62
C GLY A 212 4.53 -10.69 17.96
N SER A 213 4.42 -10.25 19.22
CA SER A 213 5.00 -8.98 19.69
C SER A 213 6.52 -8.89 19.60
N ALA A 214 7.23 -10.01 19.45
CA ALA A 214 8.69 -10.04 19.31
C ALA A 214 9.15 -9.99 17.84
N ALA A 215 8.22 -10.03 16.88
CA ALA A 215 8.57 -9.99 15.46
C ALA A 215 9.14 -8.63 15.05
N THR A 216 10.14 -8.63 14.17
CA THR A 216 10.82 -7.45 13.64
C THR A 216 11.15 -7.65 12.16
N LEU A 217 11.48 -6.58 11.45
CA LEU A 217 11.91 -6.63 10.05
C LEU A 217 13.43 -6.56 9.97
N ILE A 218 14.01 -7.39 9.10
CA ILE A 218 15.44 -7.37 8.80
C ILE A 218 15.61 -7.11 7.30
N ALA A 219 16.38 -6.08 6.95
CA ALA A 219 16.76 -5.80 5.58
C ALA A 219 18.09 -6.48 5.22
N ARG A 220 18.20 -6.93 3.98
CA ARG A 220 19.42 -7.44 3.38
C ARG A 220 19.63 -6.80 2.01
N PRO A 221 20.86 -6.40 1.67
CA PRO A 221 21.21 -5.96 0.32
C PRO A 221 20.72 -6.97 -0.73
N TYR A 222 19.96 -6.50 -1.73
CA TYR A 222 19.43 -7.33 -2.80
C TYR A 222 20.08 -7.02 -4.14
N ALA A 223 20.01 -5.75 -4.57
CA ALA A 223 20.61 -5.29 -5.81
C ALA A 223 21.13 -3.85 -5.66
N TYR A 224 22.12 -3.51 -6.47
CA TYR A 224 22.66 -2.15 -6.57
C TYR A 224 23.00 -1.86 -8.02
N PHE A 225 22.58 -0.70 -8.47
CA PHE A 225 22.74 -0.22 -9.84
C PHE A 225 23.51 1.11 -9.76
N PRO A 226 24.85 1.06 -9.96
CA PRO A 226 25.67 2.28 -9.98
C PRO A 226 25.38 3.11 -11.23
N ASN A 227 25.84 4.35 -11.22
CA ASN A 227 25.78 5.18 -12.41
C ASN A 227 26.85 4.72 -13.43
N CYS A 228 26.58 4.90 -14.73
CA CYS A 228 27.46 4.50 -15.82
C CYS A 228 28.81 5.25 -15.84
N ASP A 229 28.88 6.44 -15.22
CA ASP A 229 30.03 7.34 -15.30
C ASP A 229 31.09 7.14 -14.20
N ASP A 230 30.89 6.23 -13.25
CA ASP A 230 31.71 6.14 -12.03
C ASP A 230 33.14 5.60 -12.22
N GLY A 231 33.56 5.22 -13.44
CA GLY A 231 34.97 5.03 -13.85
C GLY A 231 35.84 3.99 -13.09
N GLU A 232 35.41 3.44 -11.96
CA GLU A 232 36.24 2.65 -11.03
C GLU A 232 35.72 1.22 -10.73
N GLY A 233 34.67 0.74 -11.41
CA GLY A 233 34.19 -0.65 -11.30
C GLY A 233 34.67 -1.55 -12.46
N PRO A 234 34.81 -2.89 -12.26
CA PRO A 234 35.08 -3.79 -13.37
C PRO A 234 33.98 -3.62 -14.42
N ALA A 235 34.34 -3.65 -15.69
CA ALA A 235 33.48 -3.49 -16.86
C ALA A 235 32.42 -4.60 -17.02
N ALA A 236 31.81 -5.08 -15.94
CA ALA A 236 30.41 -5.48 -15.92
C ALA A 236 29.58 -4.20 -15.98
N ALA A 237 29.69 -3.49 -17.11
CA ALA A 237 28.73 -2.48 -17.47
C ALA A 237 27.37 -3.17 -17.45
N GLY A 238 26.55 -2.86 -16.45
CA GLY A 238 25.12 -2.93 -16.59
C GLY A 238 24.71 -1.87 -17.61
N GLN A 239 25.17 -2.01 -18.87
CA GLN A 239 24.47 -1.40 -19.98
C GLN A 239 23.05 -1.92 -19.88
N LEU A 240 22.11 -1.04 -19.55
CA LEU A 240 20.71 -1.32 -19.72
C LEU A 240 20.49 -1.47 -21.24
N GLN A 241 20.65 -2.69 -21.74
CA GLN A 241 20.25 -3.06 -23.09
C GLN A 241 18.71 -3.13 -23.09
N VAL A 242 18.10 -1.99 -23.37
CA VAL A 242 16.66 -1.82 -23.54
C VAL A 242 16.36 -1.92 -25.01
N TYR A 243 15.70 -2.96 -25.48
CA TYR A 243 15.47 -3.11 -26.93
C TYR A 243 14.49 -2.05 -27.48
N ASP A 244 14.84 -1.43 -28.62
CA ASP A 244 13.99 -0.43 -29.29
C ASP A 244 12.97 -1.22 -30.05
N TYR A 245 11.74 -1.13 -29.61
CA TYR A 245 10.62 -1.55 -30.41
C TYR A 245 9.91 -0.27 -30.83
N TYR A 246 10.49 0.45 -31.79
CA TYR A 246 9.86 1.64 -32.34
C TYR A 246 8.47 1.27 -32.86
N ALA A 247 7.49 1.92 -32.26
CA ALA A 247 6.08 1.80 -32.52
C ALA A 247 5.71 2.28 -33.93
N LYS A 248 4.70 1.61 -34.51
CA LYS A 248 3.63 2.31 -35.22
C LYS A 248 2.29 1.70 -34.83
N VAL A 249 1.52 2.47 -34.07
CA VAL A 249 0.04 2.40 -34.11
C VAL A 249 -0.44 3.83 -34.31
N VAL A 250 -0.89 4.08 -35.54
CA VAL A 250 -1.80 5.18 -35.89
C VAL A 250 -3.20 4.70 -35.51
N GLU A 251 -4.00 5.58 -34.91
CA GLU A 251 -5.42 5.45 -34.54
C GLU A 251 -6.10 4.08 -34.86
N GLY A 252 -6.37 3.29 -33.81
CA GLY A 252 -7.19 2.06 -33.90
C GLY A 252 -6.48 0.73 -33.68
N GLY A 253 -5.49 0.66 -32.77
CA GLY A 253 -4.58 -0.50 -32.63
C GLY A 253 -5.19 -1.81 -32.11
N GLU A 254 -5.01 -2.87 -32.90
CA GLU A 254 -5.00 -4.27 -32.46
C GLU A 254 -3.61 -4.65 -31.89
N ASP A 255 -3.59 -5.50 -30.86
CA ASP A 255 -2.39 -6.13 -30.29
C ASP A 255 -1.74 -7.10 -31.29
N GLN A 256 -0.41 -7.04 -31.46
CA GLN A 256 0.35 -8.12 -32.10
C GLN A 256 1.58 -8.55 -31.25
N PRO A 257 1.87 -9.86 -31.16
CA PRO A 257 3.04 -10.38 -30.47
C PRO A 257 4.34 -10.23 -31.28
N MET A 258 5.47 -10.12 -30.57
CA MET A 258 6.82 -9.75 -31.05
C MET A 258 7.44 -10.68 -32.13
N SER A 259 8.29 -10.10 -33.00
CA SER A 259 9.28 -10.83 -33.83
C SER A 259 10.70 -10.71 -33.24
N SER A 260 11.52 -11.76 -33.39
CA SER A 260 12.76 -12.03 -32.64
C SER A 260 14.02 -11.19 -32.94
N ASP A 261 13.97 -10.18 -33.83
CA ASP A 261 15.17 -9.72 -34.54
C ASP A 261 15.58 -8.25 -34.31
N SER A 262 15.16 -7.58 -33.23
CA SER A 262 15.54 -6.18 -32.95
C SER A 262 16.81 -6.02 -32.11
N ASN A 263 17.61 -4.99 -32.43
CA ASN A 263 18.84 -4.62 -31.72
C ASN A 263 18.52 -3.92 -30.38
N PRO A 264 19.39 -4.05 -29.35
CA PRO A 264 19.22 -3.34 -28.09
C PRO A 264 19.38 -1.82 -28.27
N ILE A 265 18.43 -0.99 -27.83
CA ILE A 265 18.76 0.39 -27.42
C ILE A 265 19.60 0.26 -26.18
N ILE A 266 20.60 1.11 -26.06
CA ILE A 266 21.15 1.42 -24.76
C ILE A 266 20.27 2.57 -24.26
N CYS A 267 19.29 2.30 -23.40
CA CYS A 267 18.59 3.41 -22.76
C CYS A 267 19.62 4.10 -21.88
N ASN A 268 20.06 5.27 -22.34
CA ASN A 268 20.78 6.20 -21.50
C ASN A 268 19.75 6.76 -20.52
N LEU A 269 19.59 6.09 -19.38
CA LEU A 269 18.69 6.49 -18.29
C LEU A 269 19.24 7.73 -17.55
N SER A 270 19.85 8.66 -18.28
CA SER A 270 20.50 9.87 -17.79
C SER A 270 19.51 11.03 -17.82
N GLY A 271 18.81 11.24 -16.72
CA GLY A 271 17.76 12.25 -16.56
C GLY A 271 16.91 11.95 -15.33
N SER A 272 15.92 12.80 -15.05
CA SER A 272 14.93 12.77 -13.96
C SER A 272 14.09 11.46 -13.81
N PHE A 273 14.50 10.39 -14.51
CA PHE A 273 13.82 9.12 -14.76
C PHE A 273 13.52 8.27 -13.53
N PHE A 274 14.21 8.47 -12.41
CA PHE A 274 14.12 7.54 -11.27
C PHE A 274 13.37 8.04 -10.05
N ASN A 275 12.59 9.12 -10.17
CA ASN A 275 11.74 9.55 -9.06
C ASN A 275 10.63 8.54 -8.69
N ALA A 276 10.48 7.43 -9.43
CA ALA A 276 9.38 6.50 -9.25
C ALA A 276 9.68 5.07 -9.77
N ILE A 277 10.68 4.36 -9.22
CA ILE A 277 10.75 2.89 -9.38
C ILE A 277 9.58 2.27 -8.63
N ASN A 278 8.51 1.88 -9.30
CA ASN A 278 7.41 1.22 -8.62
C ASN A 278 7.43 -0.26 -8.97
N PHE A 279 7.62 -1.13 -8.00
CA PHE A 279 7.47 -2.56 -8.28
C PHE A 279 6.05 -2.86 -8.73
N VAL A 280 5.87 -3.83 -9.62
CA VAL A 280 4.58 -4.38 -10.05
C VAL A 280 4.40 -5.76 -9.43
N HIS A 281 5.42 -6.60 -9.51
CA HIS A 281 5.34 -7.99 -9.07
C HIS A 281 6.72 -8.60 -8.98
N ASP A 282 7.05 -9.22 -7.85
CA ASP A 282 8.38 -9.77 -7.61
C ASP A 282 9.46 -8.80 -8.11
N ASP A 283 10.25 -9.25 -9.08
CA ASP A 283 11.39 -8.54 -9.63
C ASP A 283 11.01 -7.61 -10.77
N THR A 284 9.73 -7.59 -11.15
CA THR A 284 9.16 -6.68 -12.14
C THR A 284 8.81 -5.35 -11.48
N PHE A 285 9.28 -4.26 -12.06
CA PHE A 285 9.03 -2.90 -11.65
C PHE A 285 8.79 -2.01 -12.87
N VAL A 286 8.32 -0.80 -12.61
CA VAL A 286 8.04 0.19 -13.63
C VAL A 286 8.76 1.48 -13.33
N VAL A 287 9.17 2.14 -14.39
CA VAL A 287 9.87 3.42 -14.36
C VAL A 287 9.15 4.36 -15.31
N LEU A 288 8.94 5.60 -14.86
CA LEU A 288 8.35 6.64 -15.68
C LEU A 288 9.43 7.34 -16.51
N GLY A 289 9.29 7.27 -17.83
CA GLY A 289 10.04 8.04 -18.82
C GLY A 289 9.46 9.42 -19.03
N THR A 290 10.33 10.43 -19.16
CA THR A 290 9.94 11.84 -19.39
C THR A 290 10.04 12.26 -20.86
N SER A 291 10.51 11.39 -21.76
CA SER A 291 10.58 11.68 -23.20
C SER A 291 10.89 10.40 -24.00
N PRO A 292 9.93 9.85 -24.78
CA PRO A 292 8.50 10.18 -24.73
C PRO A 292 7.90 9.90 -23.34
N ASP A 293 6.76 10.52 -23.03
CA ASP A 293 5.99 10.20 -21.82
C ASP A 293 5.55 8.73 -21.92
N ALA A 294 6.27 7.86 -21.21
CA ALA A 294 6.13 6.42 -21.33
C ALA A 294 6.39 5.74 -19.99
N VAL A 295 5.77 4.60 -19.77
CA VAL A 295 6.08 3.71 -18.64
C VAL A 295 6.83 2.51 -19.16
N TYR A 296 8.03 2.30 -18.63
CA TYR A 296 8.85 1.14 -18.92
C TYR A 296 8.59 0.08 -17.85
N VAL A 297 8.14 -1.11 -18.25
CA VAL A 297 8.06 -2.29 -17.38
C VAL A 297 9.35 -3.05 -17.51
N LEU A 298 10.08 -3.19 -16.40
CA LEU A 298 11.41 -3.74 -16.31
C LEU A 298 11.41 -4.93 -15.34
N GLU A 299 12.28 -5.92 -15.54
CA GLU A 299 12.47 -7.06 -14.64
C GLU A 299 13.92 -7.12 -14.17
N ILE A 300 14.13 -7.25 -12.85
CA ILE A 300 15.45 -7.51 -12.27
C ILE A 300 15.76 -9.00 -12.38
N ASN A 301 16.89 -9.35 -12.97
CA ASN A 301 17.46 -10.68 -12.81
C ASN A 301 18.49 -10.63 -11.67
N PRO A 302 18.16 -11.17 -10.47
CA PRO A 302 19.06 -11.09 -9.32
C PRO A 302 20.33 -11.93 -9.49
N ILE A 303 20.29 -12.98 -10.33
CA ILE A 303 21.43 -13.88 -10.55
C ILE A 303 22.48 -13.18 -11.41
N THR A 304 22.05 -12.59 -12.53
CA THR A 304 22.94 -11.89 -13.46
C THR A 304 23.14 -10.43 -13.09
N ARG A 305 22.38 -9.91 -12.12
CA ARG A 305 22.32 -8.49 -11.75
C ARG A 305 22.04 -7.57 -12.94
N SER A 306 21.25 -8.07 -13.89
CA SER A 306 20.82 -7.32 -15.07
C SER A 306 19.36 -6.90 -14.93
N ILE A 307 18.94 -5.93 -15.73
CA ILE A 307 17.54 -5.54 -15.86
C ILE A 307 17.12 -5.80 -17.31
N THR A 308 15.91 -6.28 -17.52
CA THR A 308 15.34 -6.55 -18.85
C THR A 308 14.07 -5.73 -19.06
N LEU A 309 13.95 -5.06 -20.21
CA LEU A 309 12.70 -4.41 -20.60
C LEU A 309 11.67 -5.46 -21.03
N LEU A 310 10.53 -5.47 -20.35
CA LEU A 310 9.38 -6.29 -20.68
C LEU A 310 8.40 -5.55 -21.59
N HIS A 311 8.06 -4.30 -21.25
CA HIS A 311 7.08 -3.50 -21.99
C HIS A 311 7.45 -2.02 -22.02
N THR A 312 7.04 -1.34 -23.09
CA THR A 312 7.01 0.13 -23.17
C THR A 312 5.57 0.57 -23.40
N ILE A 313 5.01 1.31 -22.45
CA ILE A 313 3.64 1.81 -22.51
C ILE A 313 3.71 3.31 -22.79
N ILE A 314 3.34 3.73 -23.99
CA ILE A 314 3.30 5.15 -24.34
C ILE A 314 2.09 5.78 -23.66
N ILE A 315 2.32 6.86 -22.92
CA ILE A 315 1.26 7.67 -22.32
C ILE A 315 1.08 8.90 -23.19
N GLU A 316 -0.12 9.06 -23.74
CA GLU A 316 -0.54 10.32 -24.35
C GLU A 316 -1.00 11.25 -23.24
N THR A 317 -0.05 11.90 -22.58
CA THR A 317 -0.29 12.98 -21.62
C THR A 317 -0.58 14.26 -22.41
N SER A 318 -1.68 14.94 -22.09
CA SER A 318 -1.73 16.39 -22.33
C SER A 318 -0.78 17.07 -21.34
N SER A 319 -0.35 18.30 -21.65
CA SER A 319 0.53 19.10 -20.77
C SER A 319 0.01 19.33 -19.34
N ASP A 320 -1.22 18.92 -19.06
CA ASP A 320 -1.98 19.21 -17.84
C ASP A 320 -2.24 17.94 -17.01
N CYS A 321 -1.54 16.83 -17.31
CA CYS A 321 -1.71 15.54 -16.66
C CYS A 321 -0.61 15.26 -15.63
N ASP A 322 -0.95 15.30 -14.34
CA ASP A 322 -0.04 14.81 -13.29
C ASP A 322 -0.11 13.28 -13.17
N LEU A 323 1.05 12.64 -13.09
CA LEU A 323 1.20 11.19 -12.99
C LEU A 323 1.38 10.79 -11.53
N TRP A 324 0.53 9.90 -11.04
CA TRP A 324 0.52 9.46 -9.64
C TRP A 324 0.60 7.94 -9.56
N TRP A 325 1.28 7.45 -8.53
CA TRP A 325 1.35 6.01 -8.25
C TRP A 325 0.43 5.65 -7.10
N SER A 326 -0.31 4.56 -7.24
CA SER A 326 -1.09 4.01 -6.14
C SER A 326 -0.96 2.50 -6.06
N ASP A 327 -0.58 2.02 -4.88
CA ASP A 327 -0.61 0.60 -4.54
C ASP A 327 -2.05 0.19 -4.22
N ILE A 328 -2.75 -0.45 -5.15
CA ILE A 328 -4.05 -1.06 -4.83
C ILE A 328 -3.82 -2.53 -4.52
N VAL A 329 -3.56 -2.80 -3.25
CA VAL A 329 -3.41 -4.16 -2.73
C VAL A 329 -4.79 -4.68 -2.36
N GLY A 330 -5.26 -5.74 -3.03
CA GLY A 330 -6.39 -6.53 -2.51
C GLY A 330 -7.60 -6.76 -3.40
N PHE A 331 -7.52 -6.74 -4.74
CA PHE A 331 -8.69 -7.16 -5.50
C PHE A 331 -8.96 -8.68 -5.36
N PRO A 332 -10.20 -9.11 -5.05
CA PRO A 332 -10.57 -10.51 -5.06
C PRO A 332 -10.29 -11.14 -6.43
N GLY A 333 -9.33 -12.06 -6.49
CA GLY A 333 -8.96 -12.77 -7.72
C GLY A 333 -7.79 -12.18 -8.53
N SER A 334 -7.22 -11.02 -8.16
CA SER A 334 -5.98 -10.53 -8.76
C SER A 334 -4.83 -10.76 -7.78
N SER A 335 -4.11 -11.87 -7.92
CA SER A 335 -2.88 -12.09 -7.16
C SER A 335 -1.77 -11.10 -7.56
N GLU A 336 -1.86 -10.44 -8.73
CA GLU A 336 -0.64 -10.00 -9.43
C GLU A 336 -0.77 -8.74 -10.33
N SER A 337 -1.76 -7.85 -10.12
CA SER A 337 -1.92 -6.62 -10.94
C SER A 337 -1.68 -5.35 -10.11
N ARG A 338 -0.85 -4.42 -10.62
CA ARG A 338 -0.72 -3.06 -10.07
C ARG A 338 -1.17 -2.00 -11.07
N MET A 339 -1.34 -0.79 -10.58
CA MET A 339 -2.04 0.27 -11.30
C MET A 339 -1.26 1.58 -11.23
N VAL A 340 -1.07 2.21 -12.38
CA VAL A 340 -0.56 3.58 -12.51
C VAL A 340 -1.75 4.50 -12.66
N PHE A 341 -1.78 5.58 -11.90
CA PHE A 341 -2.79 6.61 -12.07
C PHE A 341 -2.26 7.69 -13.01
N LEU A 342 -3.08 8.04 -13.98
CA LEU A 342 -2.84 9.17 -14.86
C LEU A 342 -3.90 10.22 -14.51
N GLY A 343 -3.53 11.24 -13.72
CA GLY A 343 -4.36 12.44 -13.58
C GLY A 343 -4.28 13.28 -14.87
N TYR A 344 -5.21 14.14 -15.25
CA TYR A 344 -6.47 14.56 -14.66
C TYR A 344 -7.39 15.01 -15.82
N ASN A 345 -8.62 14.50 -15.87
CA ASN A 345 -9.75 15.25 -16.44
C ASN A 345 -10.62 15.62 -15.23
N PRO A 346 -11.05 16.89 -15.04
CA PRO A 346 -11.86 17.30 -13.90
C PRO A 346 -13.13 16.50 -13.67
N THR A 347 -13.57 15.75 -14.67
CA THR A 347 -14.71 14.87 -14.58
C THR A 347 -14.36 13.41 -14.31
N PHE A 348 -13.14 12.91 -14.54
CA PHE A 348 -12.85 11.48 -14.40
C PHE A 348 -11.46 11.18 -13.84
N LEU A 349 -11.40 10.26 -12.87
CA LEU A 349 -10.16 9.60 -12.45
C LEU A 349 -9.85 8.46 -13.44
N ARG A 350 -8.67 8.48 -14.07
CA ARG A 350 -8.21 7.47 -15.05
C ARG A 350 -6.90 6.82 -14.60
N GLY A 351 -6.63 5.63 -15.13
CA GLY A 351 -5.38 4.93 -14.88
C GLY A 351 -5.10 3.81 -15.86
N ILE A 352 -3.95 3.18 -15.67
CA ILE A 352 -3.44 2.06 -16.43
C ILE A 352 -3.17 0.92 -15.46
N VAL A 353 -3.82 -0.22 -15.69
CA VAL A 353 -3.47 -1.48 -15.04
C VAL A 353 -2.27 -2.07 -15.77
N ILE A 354 -1.15 -2.24 -15.05
CA ILE A 354 0.06 -2.85 -15.59
C ILE A 354 0.13 -4.30 -15.11
N PRO A 355 0.09 -5.26 -16.04
CA PRO A 355 0.33 -6.65 -15.71
C PRO A 355 1.83 -6.89 -15.50
N HIS A 356 2.14 -7.86 -14.65
CA HIS A 356 3.51 -8.32 -14.45
C HIS A 356 4.00 -9.23 -15.58
N HIS A 357 3.07 -9.93 -16.26
CA HIS A 357 3.41 -10.91 -17.28
C HIS A 357 3.56 -10.24 -18.65
N LYS A 358 4.68 -10.51 -19.33
CA LYS A 358 5.01 -9.93 -20.65
C LYS A 358 3.99 -10.20 -21.77
N ASN A 359 3.17 -11.24 -21.63
CA ASN A 359 2.15 -11.61 -22.63
C ASN A 359 0.77 -11.00 -22.35
N ILE A 360 0.61 -10.24 -21.28
CA ILE A 360 -0.65 -9.56 -20.96
C ILE A 360 -0.44 -8.07 -21.26
N PRO A 361 -1.33 -7.42 -22.03
CA PRO A 361 -1.21 -6.00 -22.33
C PRO A 361 -1.65 -5.15 -21.13
N ALA A 362 -1.09 -3.95 -21.02
CA ALA A 362 -1.57 -2.95 -20.09
C ALA A 362 -2.98 -2.47 -20.48
N THR A 363 -3.85 -2.26 -19.51
CA THR A 363 -5.27 -1.91 -19.76
C THR A 363 -5.59 -0.53 -19.20
N LYS A 364 -6.17 0.35 -20.03
CA LYS A 364 -6.70 1.64 -19.58
C LYS A 364 -8.01 1.42 -18.82
N VAL A 365 -8.17 2.13 -17.71
CA VAL A 365 -9.36 2.05 -16.85
C VAL A 365 -9.81 3.46 -16.44
N GLU A 366 -11.13 3.66 -16.36
CA GLU A 366 -11.75 4.86 -15.77
C GLU A 366 -12.35 4.42 -14.43
N PHE A 367 -12.11 5.15 -13.34
CA PHE A 367 -12.47 4.69 -11.99
C PHE A 367 -13.73 5.33 -11.44
N ALA A 368 -13.84 6.63 -11.64
CA ALA A 368 -14.88 7.41 -11.00
C ALA A 368 -15.08 8.70 -11.79
N GLU A 369 -16.33 9.10 -11.88
CA GLU A 369 -16.67 10.48 -12.20
C GLU A 369 -16.43 11.34 -10.96
N VAL A 370 -15.58 12.35 -11.09
CA VAL A 370 -15.34 13.34 -10.05
C VAL A 370 -16.43 14.40 -10.17
N GLN A 371 -17.30 14.49 -9.16
CA GLN A 371 -18.45 15.42 -9.20
C GLN A 371 -18.00 16.88 -9.39
N SER A 372 -18.71 17.60 -10.27
CA SER A 372 -18.40 18.97 -10.70
C SER A 372 -18.46 20.03 -9.60
N ASP A 373 -19.10 19.75 -8.46
CA ASP A 373 -19.28 20.71 -7.36
C ASP A 373 -17.97 20.99 -6.59
N TRP A 374 -16.88 20.37 -7.02
CA TRP A 374 -15.53 20.55 -6.51
C TRP A 374 -14.96 21.87 -7.05
N ASN A 375 -15.50 23.00 -6.59
CA ASN A 375 -15.01 24.36 -6.91
C ASN A 375 -13.52 24.58 -6.57
N ARG A 376 -12.88 23.63 -5.87
CA ARG A 376 -11.43 23.47 -5.76
C ARG A 376 -11.12 22.00 -5.99
N THR A 377 -10.20 21.69 -6.89
CA THR A 377 -9.71 20.34 -7.18
C THR A 377 -9.00 19.77 -5.95
N PRO A 378 -9.59 18.80 -5.23
CA PRO A 378 -8.95 18.12 -4.14
C PRO A 378 -7.78 17.30 -4.68
N ASN A 379 -6.64 17.36 -4.01
CA ASN A 379 -5.49 16.57 -4.39
C ASN A 379 -5.70 15.16 -3.87
N LEU A 380 -5.91 14.20 -4.78
CA LEU A 380 -5.92 12.78 -4.41
C LEU A 380 -4.61 12.46 -3.70
N THR A 381 -4.68 12.03 -2.45
CA THR A 381 -3.50 11.90 -1.59
C THR A 381 -3.19 10.45 -1.26
N ALA A 382 -4.24 9.63 -1.12
CA ALA A 382 -4.08 8.18 -1.04
C ALA A 382 -5.30 7.50 -1.64
N LEU A 383 -5.09 6.27 -2.08
CA LEU A 383 -6.11 5.53 -2.80
C LEU A 383 -6.04 4.06 -2.41
N GLY A 384 -7.15 3.53 -1.88
CA GLY A 384 -7.30 2.15 -1.46
C GLY A 384 -8.47 1.47 -2.19
N PRO A 385 -8.55 0.12 -2.15
CA PRO A 385 -9.56 -0.61 -2.92
C PRO A 385 -11.01 -0.33 -2.55
N SER A 386 -11.26 0.20 -1.35
CA SER A 386 -12.61 0.53 -0.87
C SER A 386 -12.76 2.00 -0.51
N VAL A 387 -11.64 2.72 -0.39
CA VAL A 387 -11.62 4.08 0.13
C VAL A 387 -10.53 4.91 -0.52
N SER A 388 -10.88 6.11 -0.99
CA SER A 388 -9.94 7.16 -1.41
C SER A 388 -9.82 8.23 -0.34
N LEU A 389 -8.62 8.80 -0.19
CA LEU A 389 -8.35 9.93 0.67
C LEU A 389 -7.94 11.12 -0.20
N PHE A 390 -8.71 12.21 -0.11
CA PHE A 390 -8.36 13.46 -0.75
C PHE A 390 -8.05 14.50 0.30
N PHE A 391 -7.06 15.32 -0.02
CA PHE A 391 -6.70 16.46 0.78
C PHE A 391 -7.30 17.73 0.19
N GLN A 392 -8.03 18.45 1.02
CA GLN A 392 -8.53 19.78 0.71
C GLN A 392 -7.86 20.78 1.66
N SER A 393 -6.90 21.54 1.13
CA SER A 393 -6.34 22.68 1.84
C SER A 393 -7.28 23.89 1.71
N ASP A 394 -7.72 24.44 2.83
CA ASP A 394 -8.23 25.81 2.83
C ASP A 394 -7.09 26.77 3.17
N TRP A 395 -6.39 27.23 2.12
CA TRP A 395 -5.32 28.23 2.22
C TRP A 395 -5.72 29.52 2.94
N LEU A 396 -7.02 29.81 3.07
CA LEU A 396 -7.51 30.99 3.79
C LEU A 396 -7.57 30.79 5.30
N GLN A 397 -7.66 29.55 5.77
CA GLN A 397 -7.82 29.24 7.20
C GLN A 397 -6.61 28.54 7.80
N ASP A 398 -5.59 28.21 7.00
CA ASP A 398 -4.48 27.31 7.38
C ASP A 398 -4.99 25.98 7.98
N VAL A 399 -6.19 25.57 7.56
CA VAL A 399 -6.82 24.30 7.92
C VAL A 399 -6.82 23.42 6.70
N GLY A 400 -6.16 22.27 6.83
CA GLY A 400 -6.31 21.18 5.90
C GLY A 400 -7.39 20.21 6.39
N LEU A 401 -8.24 19.76 5.48
CA LEU A 401 -9.25 18.73 5.73
C LEU A 401 -8.92 17.53 4.87
N PHE A 402 -8.77 16.36 5.48
CA PHE A 402 -8.86 15.12 4.73
C PHE A 402 -10.32 14.73 4.58
N ARG A 403 -10.69 14.41 3.34
CA ARG A 403 -11.97 13.79 3.02
C ARG A 403 -11.71 12.37 2.58
N ILE A 404 -12.36 11.46 3.28
CA ILE A 404 -12.40 10.05 2.95
C ILE A 404 -13.59 9.81 2.04
N PHE A 405 -13.44 8.99 1.01
CA PHE A 405 -14.49 8.65 0.05
C PHE A 405 -14.60 7.14 -0.06
N GLY A 406 -15.76 6.58 0.21
CA GLY A 406 -16.04 5.19 -0.10
C GLY A 406 -16.11 4.95 -1.60
N GLN A 407 -15.72 3.77 -2.03
CA GLN A 407 -15.87 3.32 -3.41
C GLN A 407 -15.97 1.80 -3.46
N SER A 408 -16.79 1.28 -4.36
CA SER A 408 -16.82 -0.14 -4.68
C SER A 408 -16.22 -0.31 -6.06
N TRP A 409 -15.02 -0.89 -6.12
CA TRP A 409 -14.35 -1.12 -7.38
C TRP A 409 -14.55 -2.55 -7.84
N ASP A 410 -14.96 -2.67 -9.09
CA ASP A 410 -14.88 -3.91 -9.82
C ASP A 410 -14.05 -3.64 -11.09
N ILE A 411 -12.83 -4.16 -11.16
CA ILE A 411 -11.99 -4.03 -12.38
C ILE A 411 -12.70 -4.65 -13.59
N SER A 412 -13.55 -5.65 -13.38
CA SER A 412 -14.35 -6.24 -14.47
C SER A 412 -15.54 -5.35 -14.89
N HIS A 413 -15.91 -4.36 -14.06
CA HIS A 413 -16.98 -3.40 -14.33
C HIS A 413 -16.59 -1.98 -13.86
N PRO A 414 -15.63 -1.30 -14.53
CA PRO A 414 -14.99 -0.06 -14.07
C PRO A 414 -15.93 1.16 -13.91
N ASN A 415 -17.21 1.05 -14.27
CA ASN A 415 -18.15 2.17 -14.36
C ASN A 415 -19.21 2.21 -13.23
N GLN A 416 -18.98 1.56 -12.09
CA GLN A 416 -19.89 1.68 -10.95
C GLN A 416 -19.58 2.94 -10.13
N LEU A 417 -20.59 3.80 -9.97
CA LEU A 417 -20.51 5.03 -9.18
C LEU A 417 -20.17 4.71 -7.72
N ALA A 418 -19.19 5.43 -7.18
CA ALA A 418 -18.78 5.35 -5.79
C ALA A 418 -19.86 5.94 -4.85
N ASP A 419 -20.21 5.21 -3.78
CA ASP A 419 -21.06 5.73 -2.72
C ASP A 419 -20.33 6.80 -1.90
N TYR A 420 -20.90 7.99 -1.85
CA TYR A 420 -20.32 9.13 -1.15
C TYR A 420 -20.63 9.10 0.34
N PHE A 421 -19.59 9.11 1.16
CA PHE A 421 -19.66 9.61 2.53
C PHE A 421 -18.38 10.38 2.82
N SER A 422 -18.50 11.56 3.44
CA SER A 422 -17.34 12.33 3.88
C SER A 422 -17.12 12.14 5.37
N VAL A 423 -15.91 11.71 5.73
CA VAL A 423 -15.42 11.83 7.11
C VAL A 423 -14.53 13.06 7.15
N ASP A 424 -14.97 14.10 7.85
CA ASP A 424 -14.11 15.24 8.18
C ASP A 424 -13.08 14.76 9.20
N TYR A 425 -11.83 14.79 8.78
CA TYR A 425 -10.69 14.52 9.65
C TYR A 425 -10.34 15.78 10.45
N GLU A 426 -9.82 15.62 11.68
CA GLU A 426 -9.48 16.72 12.59
C GLU A 426 -8.85 17.91 11.87
N SER A 427 -9.34 19.13 12.12
CA SER A 427 -8.70 20.35 11.66
C SER A 427 -7.31 20.46 12.29
N MET A 428 -6.27 20.30 11.48
CA MET A 428 -4.91 20.51 11.94
C MET A 428 -4.51 21.95 11.67
N ASN A 429 -4.00 22.61 12.70
CA ASN A 429 -3.38 23.92 12.57
C ASN A 429 -1.92 23.73 12.18
N GLY A 430 -1.48 24.38 11.09
CA GLY A 430 -0.10 24.36 10.62
C GLY A 430 0.12 23.52 9.36
N GLY A 431 1.32 23.61 8.79
CA GLY A 431 1.69 22.82 7.62
C GLY A 431 1.76 21.34 7.98
N PHE A 432 1.02 20.51 7.26
CA PHE A 432 1.12 19.06 7.38
C PHE A 432 1.05 18.41 6.01
N GLU A 433 1.60 17.20 5.94
CA GLU A 433 1.68 16.39 4.73
C GLU A 433 1.22 14.98 5.05
N LEU A 434 0.36 14.40 4.22
CA LEU A 434 0.02 12.98 4.36
C LEU A 434 1.27 12.17 4.04
N ALA A 435 1.72 11.41 5.02
CA ALA A 435 2.85 10.51 4.88
C ALA A 435 2.39 9.15 4.32
N SER A 436 1.34 8.57 4.91
CA SER A 436 0.84 7.26 4.50
C SER A 436 -0.57 6.99 5.00
N PHE A 437 -1.29 6.12 4.31
CA PHE A 437 -2.64 5.66 4.70
C PHE A 437 -2.76 4.15 4.49
N ASP A 438 -3.41 3.47 5.43
CA ASP A 438 -3.85 2.09 5.27
C ASP A 438 -5.35 1.98 5.62
N GLN A 439 -6.15 1.68 4.60
CA GLN A 439 -7.59 1.54 4.76
C GLN A 439 -7.99 0.30 5.57
N ASN A 440 -7.19 -0.77 5.58
CA ASN A 440 -7.61 -2.05 6.13
C ASN A 440 -7.76 -2.01 7.64
N ILE A 441 -7.03 -1.11 8.31
CA ILE A 441 -7.21 -0.84 9.74
C ILE A 441 -7.63 0.59 10.04
N GLY A 442 -7.81 1.42 9.00
CA GLY A 442 -8.09 2.84 9.15
C GLY A 442 -6.98 3.57 9.89
N ARG A 443 -5.74 3.46 9.44
CA ARG A 443 -4.61 4.19 10.04
C ARG A 443 -4.04 5.20 9.06
N VAL A 444 -3.79 6.39 9.56
CA VAL A 444 -3.19 7.50 8.82
C VAL A 444 -1.89 7.90 9.53
N ALA A 445 -0.84 8.18 8.76
CA ALA A 445 0.37 8.83 9.22
C ALA A 445 0.53 10.16 8.48
N TYR A 446 0.82 11.22 9.21
CA TYR A 446 1.10 12.55 8.65
C TYR A 446 2.33 13.17 9.29
N ILE A 447 3.03 13.96 8.51
CA ILE A 447 4.17 14.78 8.96
C ILE A 447 3.61 16.14 9.33
N VAL A 448 3.86 16.58 10.56
CA VAL A 448 3.51 17.91 11.06
C VAL A 448 4.76 18.76 11.14
N TYR A 449 4.71 19.94 10.53
CA TYR A 449 5.80 20.90 10.54
C TYR A 449 5.52 21.99 11.57
N ASP A 450 6.27 22.00 12.69
CA ASP A 450 6.15 23.00 13.77
C ASP A 450 7.33 23.98 13.72
N GLY A 451 7.43 24.72 12.61
CA GLY A 451 8.48 25.70 12.33
C GLY A 451 9.87 25.10 12.20
N SER A 452 10.46 24.70 13.33
CA SER A 452 11.82 24.15 13.45
C SER A 452 11.88 22.64 13.74
N THR A 453 10.76 21.92 13.72
CA THR A 453 10.78 20.45 13.82
C THR A 453 9.73 19.83 12.92
N ALA A 454 10.03 18.65 12.36
CA ALA A 454 9.05 17.77 11.76
C ALA A 454 8.74 16.63 12.75
N ARG A 455 7.46 16.31 12.94
CA ARG A 455 7.02 15.18 13.77
C ARG A 455 6.07 14.31 12.99
N ILE A 456 6.15 13.00 13.15
CA ILE A 456 5.14 12.11 12.59
C ILE A 456 4.04 11.92 13.62
N SER A 457 2.81 12.12 13.19
CA SER A 457 1.64 11.76 13.95
C SER A 457 0.93 10.61 13.26
N VAL A 458 0.65 9.57 14.02
CA VAL A 458 -0.09 8.38 13.58
C VAL A 458 -1.44 8.40 14.25
N VAL A 459 -2.49 8.29 13.46
CA VAL A 459 -3.87 8.27 13.93
C VAL A 459 -4.51 6.97 13.56
N ASP A 460 -5.02 6.30 14.58
CA ASP A 460 -5.93 5.18 14.42
C ASP A 460 -7.36 5.71 14.35
N LEU A 461 -8.11 5.27 13.34
CA LEU A 461 -9.54 5.43 13.28
C LEU A 461 -10.15 4.31 14.11
N VAL A 462 -10.56 4.70 15.32
CA VAL A 462 -11.12 3.84 16.36
C VAL A 462 -12.62 4.03 16.34
#